data_AF-A0A224YHK5-F1
#
_entry.id   AF-A0A224YHK5-F1
#
_cell.length_a   1.000
_cell.length_b   1.000
_cell.length_c   1.000
_cell.angle_alpha   90.00
_cell.angle_beta   90.00
_cell.angle_gamma   90.00
#
_symmetry.space_group_name_H-M   'P 1'
#
loop_
_entity.id
_entity.type
_entity.pdbx_description
1 polymer ?
#
loop_
_entity_poly.entity_id
_entity_poly.type
_entity_poly.pdbx_seq_one_letter_code
_entity_poly.pdbx_strand_id
1 'polypeptide(L)'
;MDFTEVWNNTRSTVSVAVVSSDVVALKEMIDSGKPVDVQDNRGWRPLHDAVAAGCSVEVLDLLLTHADTDVNWRTFEGETALLLACKRLKGKTLLDIVNRLLRSDADVNITDHEGDSPLLAATRAGETDVVRQLLCVGGADVNRGDCGFWCPLHEAAERGNLATLKCLVEHGRHTKLGVRDECRMTPIFVAAQNGHLACLEFLLRAAKATGEDTLIDRGAMDKATPLMIAAQKGHHECVELLLRYGADPNRTTNDNNTGVHLTAQSNSLLCLRLLLGAMDMKRLLENCLQPFQRASAASSNEANESEPMISPLHIAIEWNSHECLRELIKAGFDPNTYLLRVTEPIEQLPRQSHPRYHSALSYAVLKSDMASVQILLEAGASPNHISNKCVSPLACALLVPNQQLMRLLIAAGGDLNRLNHTVSCGNPCLQVAVSDQNTLVRVLRMGLDPAVGFCDEASNLKLASCIFHYKKNEQHALNVLETMRYFVTSPTSLQNLVKSCINIGSRWCSLNEEQWSAMVESLESPLKLKCLCRVVLRKWMHNIHGHYFEELIPGTNIPPAIQSFILYRDLGSIDSAVF
;
A
#
# COMPACT_ATOMS: atom_id res chain seq x y z
N MET A 1 -59.60 -17.46 -3.60
CA MET A 1 -59.07 -17.53 -2.22
C MET A 1 -60.25 -17.43 -1.30
N ASP A 2 -60.58 -18.52 -0.62
CA ASP A 2 -61.62 -18.51 0.40
C ASP A 2 -60.95 -17.98 1.68
N PHE A 3 -61.33 -16.80 2.15
CA PHE A 3 -60.68 -16.07 3.25
C PHE A 3 -61.09 -16.60 4.64
N THR A 4 -61.45 -17.87 4.74
CA THR A 4 -62.04 -18.49 5.94
C THR A 4 -61.02 -19.16 6.86
N GLU A 5 -59.75 -19.27 6.44
CA GLU A 5 -58.70 -19.78 7.32
C GLU A 5 -58.30 -18.76 8.40
N VAL A 6 -58.23 -19.23 9.65
CA VAL A 6 -57.70 -18.45 10.78
C VAL A 6 -56.18 -18.50 10.72
N TRP A 7 -55.54 -17.38 10.38
CA TRP A 7 -54.09 -17.28 10.36
C TRP A 7 -53.56 -16.83 11.71
N ASN A 8 -52.45 -17.41 12.18
CA ASN A 8 -51.77 -16.95 13.37
C ASN A 8 -50.58 -16.08 12.95
N ASN A 9 -50.75 -14.76 13.02
CA ASN A 9 -49.91 -13.76 12.34
C ASN A 9 -49.86 -14.00 10.82
N THR A 10 -48.70 -14.42 10.30
CA THR A 10 -48.46 -14.69 8.87
C THR A 10 -48.46 -16.19 8.55
N ARG A 11 -48.68 -17.09 9.53
CA ARG A 11 -48.63 -18.54 9.32
C ARG A 11 -50.04 -19.15 9.23
N SER A 12 -50.21 -20.07 8.29
CA SER A 12 -51.39 -20.92 8.21
C SER A 12 -51.48 -21.86 9.43
N THR A 13 -52.66 -22.42 9.70
CA THR A 13 -52.82 -23.40 10.80
C THR A 13 -51.94 -24.64 10.60
N VAL A 14 -51.74 -25.06 9.34
CA VAL A 14 -50.82 -26.13 8.95
C VAL A 14 -49.38 -25.75 9.32
N SER A 15 -48.92 -24.55 8.95
CA SER A 15 -47.58 -24.06 9.32
C SER A 15 -47.36 -24.01 10.84
N VAL A 16 -48.38 -23.67 11.63
CA VAL A 16 -48.27 -23.68 13.11
C VAL A 16 -48.08 -25.11 13.64
N ALA A 17 -48.85 -26.08 13.15
CA ALA A 17 -48.69 -27.49 13.54
C ALA A 17 -47.32 -28.03 13.13
N VAL A 18 -46.85 -27.65 11.94
CA VAL A 18 -45.52 -28.00 11.41
C VAL A 18 -44.41 -27.47 12.31
N VAL A 19 -44.38 -26.17 12.60
CA VAL A 19 -43.32 -25.55 13.44
C VAL A 19 -43.32 -26.12 14.87
N SER A 20 -44.49 -26.49 15.37
CA SER A 20 -44.64 -27.13 16.69
C SER A 20 -44.24 -28.62 16.69
N SER A 21 -43.92 -29.19 15.52
CA SER A 21 -43.69 -30.63 15.31
C SER A 21 -44.84 -31.52 15.79
N ASP A 22 -46.08 -31.04 15.71
CA ASP A 22 -47.28 -31.80 16.12
C ASP A 22 -47.77 -32.68 14.96
N VAL A 23 -47.30 -33.92 14.95
CA VAL A 23 -47.63 -34.92 13.92
C VAL A 23 -49.12 -35.27 13.92
N VAL A 24 -49.78 -35.31 15.09
CA VAL A 24 -51.18 -35.72 15.21
C VAL A 24 -52.07 -34.63 14.64
N ALA A 25 -51.85 -33.38 15.08
CA ALA A 25 -52.61 -32.24 14.56
C ALA A 25 -52.40 -32.05 13.05
N LEU A 26 -51.17 -32.26 12.55
CA LEU A 26 -50.90 -32.17 11.12
C LEU A 26 -51.66 -33.23 10.30
N LYS A 27 -51.68 -34.50 10.75
CA LYS A 27 -52.46 -35.56 10.10
C LYS A 27 -53.95 -35.24 10.06
N GLU A 28 -54.53 -34.83 11.19
CA GLU A 28 -55.96 -34.45 11.25
C GLU A 28 -56.28 -33.28 10.31
N MET A 29 -55.37 -32.31 10.17
CA MET A 29 -55.53 -31.19 9.23
C MET A 29 -55.47 -31.64 7.77
N ILE A 30 -54.57 -32.57 7.43
CA ILE A 30 -54.49 -33.16 6.09
C ILE A 30 -55.75 -33.98 5.79
N ASP A 31 -56.18 -34.84 6.71
CA ASP A 31 -57.36 -35.71 6.55
C ASP A 31 -58.67 -34.92 6.43
N SER A 32 -58.74 -33.73 7.06
CA SER A 32 -59.88 -32.81 6.92
C SER A 32 -59.86 -31.98 5.63
N GLY A 33 -58.86 -32.18 4.76
CA GLY A 33 -58.76 -31.54 3.45
C GLY A 33 -58.25 -30.09 3.50
N LYS A 34 -57.53 -29.69 4.55
CA LYS A 34 -56.92 -28.36 4.58
C LYS A 34 -55.78 -28.26 3.54
N PRO A 35 -55.64 -27.10 2.88
CA PRO A 35 -54.58 -26.90 1.90
C PRO A 35 -53.20 -26.91 2.56
N VAL A 36 -52.33 -27.83 2.15
CA VAL A 36 -50.96 -27.99 2.71
C VAL A 36 -49.94 -27.03 2.12
N ASP A 37 -50.28 -26.38 1.01
CA ASP A 37 -49.35 -25.62 0.16
C ASP A 37 -49.71 -24.13 0.06
N VAL A 38 -50.21 -23.58 1.17
CA VAL A 38 -50.57 -22.16 1.28
C VAL A 38 -49.32 -21.33 1.55
N GLN A 39 -49.04 -20.35 0.69
CA GLN A 39 -47.93 -19.44 0.89
C GLN A 39 -48.29 -18.25 1.78
N ASP A 40 -47.35 -17.79 2.62
CA ASP A 40 -47.46 -16.55 3.39
C ASP A 40 -47.08 -15.29 2.57
N ASN A 41 -47.00 -14.14 3.24
CA ASN A 41 -46.63 -12.87 2.62
C ASN A 41 -45.14 -12.74 2.22
N ARG A 42 -44.33 -13.76 2.49
CA ARG A 42 -42.93 -13.90 2.05
C ARG A 42 -42.77 -14.99 0.98
N GLY A 43 -43.88 -15.60 0.56
CA GLY A 43 -43.87 -16.76 -0.34
C GLY A 43 -43.47 -18.06 0.36
N TRP A 44 -43.40 -18.10 1.68
CA TRP A 44 -43.09 -19.31 2.43
C TRP A 44 -44.30 -20.24 2.48
N ARG A 45 -44.06 -21.54 2.28
CA ARG A 45 -45.05 -22.61 2.42
C ARG A 45 -44.76 -23.46 3.65
N PRO A 46 -45.70 -24.29 4.15
CA PRO A 46 -45.45 -25.18 5.29
C PRO A 46 -44.20 -26.04 5.16
N LEU A 47 -43.80 -26.46 3.96
CA LEU A 47 -42.53 -27.16 3.73
C LEU A 47 -41.29 -26.31 4.09
N HIS A 48 -41.31 -25.01 3.79
CA HIS A 48 -40.25 -24.07 4.17
C HIS A 48 -40.19 -23.88 5.69
N ASP A 49 -41.35 -23.75 6.34
CA ASP A 49 -41.45 -23.68 7.80
C ASP A 49 -40.92 -24.96 8.46
N ALA A 50 -41.25 -26.15 7.92
CA ALA A 50 -40.80 -27.45 8.42
C ALA A 50 -39.27 -27.56 8.43
N VAL A 51 -38.66 -27.19 7.31
CA VAL A 51 -37.22 -27.22 7.15
C VAL A 51 -36.54 -26.16 8.01
N ALA A 52 -37.05 -24.92 8.03
CA ALA A 52 -36.43 -23.83 8.78
C ALA A 52 -36.45 -24.07 10.31
N ALA A 53 -37.47 -24.76 10.81
CA ALA A 53 -37.58 -25.15 12.21
C ALA A 53 -36.80 -26.44 12.55
N GLY A 54 -36.34 -27.19 11.56
CA GLY A 54 -35.64 -28.47 11.77
C GLY A 54 -36.56 -29.53 12.41
N CYS A 55 -37.82 -29.57 11.97
CA CYS A 55 -38.86 -30.43 12.56
C CYS A 55 -38.57 -31.93 12.40
N SER A 56 -39.37 -32.76 13.07
CA SER A 56 -39.24 -34.22 12.99
C SER A 56 -39.37 -34.73 11.55
N VAL A 57 -38.67 -35.82 11.24
CA VAL A 57 -38.68 -36.45 9.91
C VAL A 57 -40.10 -36.91 9.53
N GLU A 58 -40.94 -37.25 10.51
CA GLU A 58 -42.32 -37.65 10.28
C GLU A 58 -43.20 -36.50 9.75
N VAL A 59 -43.02 -35.28 10.29
CA VAL A 59 -43.72 -34.09 9.77
C VAL A 59 -43.30 -33.82 8.33
N LEU A 60 -42.01 -33.92 8.05
CA LEU A 60 -41.49 -33.72 6.70
C LEU A 60 -42.02 -34.78 5.72
N ASP A 61 -42.01 -36.06 6.10
CA ASP A 61 -42.51 -37.16 5.29
C ASP A 61 -44.02 -37.02 5.01
N LEU A 62 -44.82 -36.51 5.96
CA LEU A 62 -46.25 -36.22 5.75
C LEU A 62 -46.48 -35.12 4.72
N LEU A 63 -45.70 -34.04 4.76
CA LEU A 63 -45.81 -32.96 3.77
C LEU A 63 -45.36 -33.46 2.40
N LEU A 64 -44.21 -34.14 2.31
CA LEU A 64 -43.64 -34.60 1.04
C LEU A 64 -44.43 -35.71 0.34
N THR A 65 -45.26 -36.46 1.07
CA THR A 65 -46.12 -37.50 0.49
C THR A 65 -47.46 -36.96 -0.01
N HIS A 66 -47.82 -35.72 0.34
CA HIS A 66 -49.05 -35.11 -0.10
C HIS A 66 -48.97 -34.70 -1.58
N ALA A 67 -50.00 -35.01 -2.36
CA ALA A 67 -49.98 -34.84 -3.82
C ALA A 67 -49.84 -33.37 -4.26
N ASP A 68 -50.37 -32.44 -3.45
CA ASP A 68 -50.35 -31.00 -3.76
C ASP A 68 -49.05 -30.29 -3.36
N THR A 69 -48.07 -31.00 -2.79
CA THR A 69 -46.83 -30.37 -2.29
C THR A 69 -45.80 -30.15 -3.39
N ASP A 70 -45.53 -28.88 -3.69
CA ASP A 70 -44.46 -28.47 -4.58
C ASP A 70 -43.14 -28.32 -3.82
N VAL A 71 -42.29 -29.35 -3.93
CA VAL A 71 -40.97 -29.41 -3.29
C VAL A 71 -40.02 -28.32 -3.78
N ASN A 72 -40.24 -27.82 -5.01
CA ASN A 72 -39.39 -26.84 -5.69
C ASN A 72 -39.96 -25.42 -5.64
N TRP A 73 -41.01 -25.19 -4.84
CA TRP A 73 -41.57 -23.86 -4.63
C TRP A 73 -40.49 -22.89 -4.13
N ARG A 74 -40.59 -21.64 -4.57
CA ARG A 74 -39.62 -20.59 -4.26
C ARG A 74 -40.28 -19.48 -3.44
N THR A 75 -39.62 -19.08 -2.36
CA THR A 75 -39.99 -17.88 -1.60
C THR A 75 -39.81 -16.62 -2.45
N PHE A 76 -40.24 -15.46 -1.95
CA PHE A 76 -39.99 -14.18 -2.64
C PHE A 76 -38.52 -13.77 -2.66
N GLU A 77 -37.65 -14.44 -1.89
CA GLU A 77 -36.19 -14.32 -1.98
C GLU A 77 -35.60 -15.34 -2.98
N GLY A 78 -36.46 -16.17 -3.58
CA GLY A 78 -36.09 -17.18 -4.54
C GLY A 78 -35.63 -18.50 -3.93
N GLU A 79 -35.73 -18.67 -2.61
CA GLU A 79 -35.21 -19.83 -1.89
C GLU A 79 -36.16 -21.03 -1.96
N THR A 80 -35.63 -22.22 -2.18
CA THR A 80 -36.37 -23.49 -2.04
C THR A 80 -36.23 -24.04 -0.62
N ALA A 81 -37.09 -25.00 -0.27
CA ALA A 81 -36.97 -25.75 0.98
C ALA A 81 -35.57 -26.40 1.12
N LEU A 82 -35.02 -26.96 0.04
CA LEU A 82 -33.68 -27.54 0.04
C LEU A 82 -32.57 -26.51 0.30
N LEU A 83 -32.63 -25.35 -0.35
CA LEU A 83 -31.65 -24.27 -0.12
C LEU A 83 -31.73 -23.75 1.32
N LEU A 84 -32.95 -23.53 1.83
CA LEU A 84 -33.18 -23.10 3.20
C LEU A 84 -32.65 -24.11 4.23
N ALA A 85 -32.79 -25.42 3.95
CA ALA A 85 -32.18 -26.46 4.78
C ALA A 85 -30.67 -26.23 4.90
N CYS A 86 -29.99 -26.12 3.75
CA CYS A 86 -28.54 -25.99 3.67
C CYS A 86 -28.02 -24.69 4.31
N LYS A 87 -28.82 -23.62 4.30
CA LYS A 87 -28.46 -22.34 4.94
C LYS A 87 -28.65 -22.33 6.46
N ARG A 88 -29.71 -22.98 6.98
CA ARG A 88 -30.15 -22.79 8.39
C ARG A 88 -29.81 -23.96 9.30
N LEU A 89 -29.74 -25.17 8.78
CA LEU A 89 -29.54 -26.39 9.55
C LEU A 89 -28.09 -26.86 9.48
N LYS A 90 -27.71 -27.77 10.39
CA LYS A 90 -26.37 -28.33 10.50
C LYS A 90 -26.41 -29.79 10.94
N GLY A 91 -25.33 -30.52 10.67
CA GLY A 91 -25.12 -31.90 11.11
C GLY A 91 -26.16 -32.90 10.62
N LYS A 92 -26.50 -33.87 11.49
CA LYS A 92 -27.34 -35.02 11.12
C LYS A 92 -28.75 -34.61 10.67
N THR A 93 -29.35 -33.63 11.33
CA THR A 93 -30.70 -33.14 10.98
C THR A 93 -30.75 -32.60 9.55
N LEU A 94 -29.72 -31.85 9.14
CA LEU A 94 -29.61 -31.36 7.77
C LEU A 94 -29.49 -32.54 6.78
N LEU A 95 -28.62 -33.51 7.07
CA LEU A 95 -28.41 -34.67 6.21
C LEU A 95 -29.69 -35.50 6.02
N ASP A 96 -30.44 -35.74 7.10
CA ASP A 96 -31.70 -36.49 7.06
C ASP A 96 -32.76 -35.76 6.22
N ILE A 97 -32.88 -34.44 6.37
CA ILE A 97 -33.81 -33.59 5.61
C ILE A 97 -33.42 -33.54 4.13
N VAL A 98 -32.15 -33.31 3.81
CA VAL A 98 -31.65 -33.29 2.42
C VAL A 98 -31.94 -34.64 1.75
N ASN A 99 -31.66 -35.76 2.41
CA ASN A 99 -31.93 -37.09 1.86
C ASN A 99 -33.42 -37.32 1.56
N ARG A 100 -34.33 -36.73 2.34
CA ARG A 100 -35.78 -36.82 2.06
C ARG A 100 -36.19 -35.94 0.89
N LEU A 101 -35.77 -34.68 0.89
CA LEU A 101 -36.03 -33.75 -0.21
C LEU A 101 -35.53 -34.31 -1.55
N LEU A 102 -34.33 -34.89 -1.58
CA LEU A 102 -33.78 -35.53 -2.79
C LEU A 102 -34.58 -36.75 -3.27
N ARG A 103 -35.21 -37.51 -2.36
CA ARG A 103 -36.09 -38.64 -2.73
C ARG A 103 -37.43 -38.20 -3.27
N SER A 104 -37.82 -36.97 -3.00
CA SER A 104 -39.04 -36.33 -3.49
C SER A 104 -38.77 -35.39 -4.67
N ASP A 105 -37.74 -35.69 -5.46
CA ASP A 105 -37.37 -34.96 -6.69
C ASP A 105 -37.12 -33.44 -6.49
N ALA A 106 -36.56 -33.06 -5.33
CA ALA A 106 -36.05 -31.70 -5.13
C ALA A 106 -34.92 -31.38 -6.12
N ASP A 107 -35.06 -30.29 -6.87
CA ASP A 107 -34.03 -29.79 -7.77
C ASP A 107 -32.93 -29.08 -6.97
N VAL A 108 -31.76 -29.71 -6.95
CA VAL A 108 -30.56 -29.24 -6.26
C VAL A 108 -29.90 -28.01 -6.91
N ASN A 109 -30.34 -27.62 -8.10
CA ASN A 109 -29.74 -26.54 -8.87
C ASN A 109 -30.60 -25.27 -8.86
N ILE A 110 -31.72 -25.21 -8.13
CA ILE A 110 -32.46 -23.96 -7.97
C ILE A 110 -31.67 -23.04 -7.03
N THR A 111 -31.41 -21.82 -7.50
CA THR A 111 -30.69 -20.78 -6.75
C THR A 111 -31.64 -19.70 -6.29
N ASP A 112 -31.31 -19.01 -5.21
CA ASP A 112 -32.04 -17.80 -4.79
C ASP A 112 -31.70 -16.56 -5.65
N HIS A 113 -32.12 -15.38 -5.20
CA HIS A 113 -31.83 -14.10 -5.86
C HIS A 113 -30.37 -13.65 -5.74
N GLU A 114 -29.62 -14.16 -4.78
CA GLU A 114 -28.17 -13.92 -4.64
C GLU A 114 -27.35 -14.90 -5.51
N GLY A 115 -28.02 -15.90 -6.10
CA GLY A 115 -27.40 -16.95 -6.91
C GLY A 115 -26.91 -18.14 -6.09
N ASP A 116 -27.21 -18.21 -4.79
CA ASP A 116 -26.78 -19.28 -3.92
C ASP A 116 -27.47 -20.59 -4.27
N SER A 117 -26.68 -21.61 -4.59
CA SER A 117 -27.15 -22.99 -4.76
C SER A 117 -27.14 -23.73 -3.42
N PRO A 118 -27.99 -24.77 -3.25
CA PRO A 118 -27.93 -25.67 -2.10
C PRO A 118 -26.52 -26.22 -1.85
N LEU A 119 -25.79 -26.55 -2.93
CA LEU A 119 -24.41 -27.03 -2.86
C LEU A 119 -23.45 -25.97 -2.31
N LEU A 120 -23.56 -24.72 -2.77
CA LEU A 120 -22.76 -23.62 -2.26
C LEU A 120 -23.08 -23.36 -0.79
N ALA A 121 -24.37 -23.28 -0.42
CA ALA A 121 -24.80 -23.10 0.97
C ALA A 121 -24.29 -24.21 1.91
N ALA A 122 -24.38 -25.49 1.49
CA ALA A 122 -23.84 -26.61 2.27
C ALA A 122 -22.31 -26.54 2.40
N THR A 123 -21.62 -26.06 1.36
CA THR A 123 -20.18 -25.81 1.40
C THR A 123 -19.84 -24.68 2.37
N ARG A 124 -20.63 -23.58 2.38
CA ARG A 124 -20.55 -22.51 3.39
C ARG A 124 -20.89 -23.00 4.79
N ALA A 125 -21.71 -24.04 4.94
CA ALA A 125 -21.95 -24.62 6.26
C ALA A 125 -20.78 -25.50 6.72
N GLY A 126 -19.91 -25.94 5.80
CA GLY A 126 -18.83 -26.90 6.07
C GLY A 126 -19.31 -28.36 6.15
N GLU A 127 -20.51 -28.64 5.67
CA GLU A 127 -21.22 -29.91 5.83
C GLU A 127 -20.83 -30.91 4.72
N THR A 128 -19.64 -31.51 4.85
CA THR A 128 -19.05 -32.37 3.81
C THR A 128 -19.93 -33.55 3.40
N ASP A 129 -20.67 -34.15 4.33
CA ASP A 129 -21.57 -35.28 4.05
C ASP A 129 -22.78 -34.84 3.21
N VAL A 130 -23.29 -33.64 3.48
CA VAL A 130 -24.39 -33.04 2.71
C VAL A 130 -23.91 -32.66 1.32
N VAL A 131 -22.72 -32.06 1.21
CA VAL A 131 -22.06 -31.80 -0.08
C VAL A 131 -21.93 -33.09 -0.89
N ARG A 132 -21.49 -34.20 -0.27
CA ARG A 132 -21.40 -35.50 -0.92
C ARG A 132 -22.74 -35.99 -1.44
N GLN A 133 -23.81 -35.89 -0.64
CA GLN A 133 -25.15 -36.31 -1.06
C GLN A 133 -25.68 -35.48 -2.23
N LEU A 134 -25.54 -34.15 -2.18
CA LEU A 134 -25.97 -33.25 -3.24
C LEU A 134 -25.26 -33.55 -4.57
N LEU A 135 -23.98 -33.91 -4.54
CA LEU A 135 -23.21 -34.28 -5.74
C LEU A 135 -23.58 -35.67 -6.27
N CYS A 136 -23.59 -36.69 -5.40
CA CYS A 136 -23.69 -38.08 -5.81
C CYS A 136 -25.12 -38.50 -6.15
N VAL A 137 -26.10 -38.01 -5.40
CA VAL A 137 -27.51 -38.38 -5.53
C VAL A 137 -28.28 -37.30 -6.29
N GLY A 138 -28.14 -36.04 -5.87
CA GLY A 138 -28.88 -34.92 -6.44
C GLY A 138 -28.37 -34.48 -7.82
N GLY A 139 -27.12 -34.77 -8.17
CA GLY A 139 -26.53 -34.31 -9.43
C GLY A 139 -26.28 -32.80 -9.48
N ALA A 140 -25.91 -32.20 -8.35
CA ALA A 140 -25.65 -30.77 -8.25
C ALA A 140 -24.49 -30.32 -9.15
N ASP A 141 -24.67 -29.18 -9.81
CA ASP A 141 -23.61 -28.56 -10.62
C ASP A 141 -22.54 -27.92 -9.72
N VAL A 142 -21.42 -28.61 -9.61
CA VAL A 142 -20.24 -28.21 -8.82
C VAL A 142 -19.63 -26.88 -9.27
N ASN A 143 -19.85 -26.47 -10.53
CA ASN A 143 -19.27 -25.26 -11.09
C ASN A 143 -20.19 -24.05 -10.99
N ARG A 144 -21.42 -24.23 -10.50
CA ARG A 144 -22.40 -23.15 -10.38
C ARG A 144 -22.03 -22.24 -9.22
N GLY A 145 -21.72 -20.99 -9.53
CA GLY A 145 -21.47 -19.95 -8.55
C GLY A 145 -22.67 -19.05 -8.30
N ASP A 146 -22.54 -18.21 -7.27
CA ASP A 146 -23.46 -17.13 -6.97
C ASP A 146 -23.34 -15.96 -7.97
N CYS A 147 -24.05 -14.85 -7.72
CA CYS A 147 -24.02 -13.67 -8.57
C CYS A 147 -22.61 -13.06 -8.75
N GLY A 148 -21.68 -13.29 -7.81
CA GLY A 148 -20.27 -12.91 -7.92
C GLY A 148 -19.40 -13.96 -8.60
N PHE A 149 -20.01 -15.00 -9.18
CA PHE A 149 -19.35 -16.20 -9.70
C PHE A 149 -18.55 -16.96 -8.63
N TRP A 150 -18.87 -16.77 -7.35
CA TRP A 150 -18.25 -17.50 -6.26
C TRP A 150 -18.84 -18.91 -6.20
N CYS A 151 -18.01 -19.94 -6.33
CA CYS A 151 -18.46 -21.32 -6.49
C CYS A 151 -18.02 -22.18 -5.30
N PRO A 152 -18.56 -23.40 -5.14
CA PRO A 152 -18.19 -24.30 -4.04
C PRO A 152 -16.68 -24.52 -3.87
N LEU A 153 -15.90 -24.58 -4.96
CA LEU A 153 -14.45 -24.70 -4.87
C LEU A 153 -13.78 -23.45 -4.25
N HIS A 154 -14.27 -22.24 -4.57
CA HIS A 154 -13.77 -21.00 -3.96
C HIS A 154 -14.04 -21.01 -2.45
N GLU A 155 -15.26 -21.33 -2.04
CA GLU A 155 -15.66 -21.38 -0.62
C GLU A 155 -14.86 -22.42 0.17
N ALA A 156 -14.70 -23.64 -0.36
CA ALA A 156 -13.93 -24.68 0.29
C ALA A 156 -12.44 -24.31 0.42
N ALA A 157 -11.89 -23.61 -0.58
CA ALA A 157 -10.54 -23.08 -0.56
C ALA A 157 -10.37 -21.95 0.45
N GLU A 158 -11.31 -21.01 0.54
CA GLU A 158 -11.30 -19.88 1.49
C GLU A 158 -11.34 -20.36 2.94
N ARG A 159 -12.15 -21.38 3.23
CA ARG A 159 -12.31 -21.94 4.57
C ARG A 159 -11.20 -22.90 4.98
N GLY A 160 -10.35 -23.30 4.06
CA GLY A 160 -9.35 -24.34 4.32
C GLY A 160 -9.95 -25.72 4.59
N ASN A 161 -11.19 -25.98 4.15
CA ASN A 161 -11.86 -27.26 4.38
C ASN A 161 -11.44 -28.29 3.33
N LEU A 162 -10.30 -28.94 3.60
CA LEU A 162 -9.72 -29.95 2.70
C LEU A 162 -10.68 -31.12 2.42
N ALA A 163 -11.48 -31.54 3.40
CA ALA A 163 -12.40 -32.67 3.24
C ALA A 163 -13.50 -32.34 2.22
N THR A 164 -14.11 -31.16 2.34
CA THR A 164 -15.10 -30.68 1.35
C THR A 164 -14.46 -30.42 0.00
N LEU A 165 -13.26 -29.84 -0.04
CA LEU A 165 -12.53 -29.59 -1.30
C LEU A 165 -12.25 -30.90 -2.07
N LYS A 166 -11.79 -31.94 -1.38
CA LYS A 166 -11.60 -33.29 -1.96
C LYS A 166 -12.92 -33.86 -2.47
N CYS A 167 -13.98 -33.75 -1.67
CA CYS A 167 -15.32 -34.23 -2.04
C CYS A 167 -15.80 -33.59 -3.36
N LEU A 168 -15.68 -32.26 -3.49
CA LEU A 168 -16.06 -31.51 -4.69
C LEU A 168 -15.26 -31.94 -5.93
N VAL A 169 -13.95 -32.14 -5.81
CA VAL A 169 -13.10 -32.54 -6.94
C VAL A 169 -13.31 -34.01 -7.34
N GLU A 170 -13.46 -34.91 -6.37
CA GLU A 170 -13.60 -36.35 -6.63
C GLU A 170 -15.00 -36.76 -7.08
N HIS A 171 -16.06 -36.10 -6.57
CA HIS A 171 -17.46 -36.49 -6.80
C HIS A 171 -18.22 -35.48 -7.68
N GLY A 172 -17.68 -34.29 -7.90
CA GLY A 172 -18.24 -33.32 -8.83
C GLY A 172 -18.06 -33.76 -10.27
N ARG A 173 -19.18 -33.91 -11.00
CA ARG A 173 -19.13 -34.23 -12.43
C ARG A 173 -18.58 -33.01 -13.19
N HIS A 174 -17.58 -33.21 -14.03
CA HIS A 174 -16.97 -32.16 -14.84
C HIS A 174 -16.47 -30.95 -14.02
N THR A 175 -15.95 -31.19 -12.82
CA THR A 175 -15.37 -30.14 -11.97
C THR A 175 -14.29 -29.37 -12.72
N LYS A 176 -14.42 -28.04 -12.78
CA LYS A 176 -13.47 -27.13 -13.40
C LYS A 176 -12.61 -26.49 -12.31
N LEU A 177 -11.33 -26.81 -12.28
CA LEU A 177 -10.40 -26.23 -11.30
C LEU A 177 -10.09 -24.76 -11.62
N GLY A 178 -10.18 -24.37 -12.89
CA GLY A 178 -9.91 -23.02 -13.39
C GLY A 178 -11.09 -22.04 -13.37
N VAL A 179 -12.12 -22.29 -12.57
CA VAL A 179 -13.22 -21.34 -12.30
C VAL A 179 -12.68 -20.01 -11.77
N ARG A 180 -13.40 -18.93 -12.07
CA ARG A 180 -13.02 -17.57 -11.68
C ARG A 180 -14.22 -16.81 -11.15
N ASP A 181 -14.02 -16.11 -10.05
CA ASP A 181 -15.01 -15.17 -9.51
C ASP A 181 -15.02 -13.84 -10.29
N GLU A 182 -15.83 -12.87 -9.84
CA GLU A 182 -15.90 -11.51 -10.38
C GLU A 182 -14.55 -10.77 -10.37
N CYS A 183 -13.71 -11.02 -9.35
CA CYS A 183 -12.36 -10.50 -9.20
C CYS A 183 -11.32 -11.31 -9.98
N ARG A 184 -11.77 -12.27 -10.79
CA ARG A 184 -10.96 -13.17 -11.60
C ARG A 184 -10.05 -14.11 -10.80
N MET A 185 -10.28 -14.26 -9.51
CA MET A 185 -9.56 -15.14 -8.59
C MET A 185 -9.97 -16.59 -8.83
N THR A 186 -8.99 -17.50 -8.76
CA THR A 186 -9.21 -18.95 -8.84
C THR A 186 -9.23 -19.58 -7.44
N PRO A 187 -9.71 -20.83 -7.26
CA PRO A 187 -9.61 -21.52 -5.97
C PRO A 187 -8.17 -21.65 -5.46
N ILE A 188 -7.18 -21.81 -6.36
CA ILE A 188 -5.75 -21.81 -6.03
C ILE A 188 -5.34 -20.45 -5.45
N PHE A 189 -5.78 -19.35 -6.08
CA PHE A 189 -5.51 -17.99 -5.59
C PHE A 189 -6.11 -17.79 -4.19
N VAL A 190 -7.36 -18.19 -3.97
CA VAL A 190 -8.07 -18.05 -2.70
C VAL A 190 -7.41 -18.87 -1.58
N ALA A 191 -6.99 -20.11 -1.87
CA ALA A 191 -6.26 -20.94 -0.90
C ALA A 191 -4.90 -20.32 -0.53
N ALA A 192 -4.18 -19.77 -1.51
CA ALA A 192 -2.91 -19.10 -1.30
C ALA A 192 -3.05 -17.78 -0.51
N GLN A 193 -4.11 -17.01 -0.78
CA GLN A 193 -4.43 -15.77 -0.08
C GLN A 193 -4.72 -15.99 1.42
N ASN A 194 -5.37 -17.09 1.76
CA ASN A 194 -5.74 -17.43 3.14
C ASN A 194 -4.72 -18.34 3.85
N GLY A 195 -3.64 -18.74 3.17
CA GLY A 195 -2.57 -19.53 3.76
C GLY A 195 -2.91 -21.00 4.01
N HIS A 196 -3.95 -21.53 3.35
CA HIS A 196 -4.43 -22.90 3.55
C HIS A 196 -3.58 -23.91 2.78
N LEU A 197 -2.39 -24.20 3.31
CA LEU A 197 -1.37 -25.03 2.66
C LEU A 197 -1.89 -26.37 2.14
N ALA A 198 -2.68 -27.11 2.94
CA ALA A 198 -3.16 -28.42 2.55
C ALA A 198 -4.18 -28.38 1.40
N CYS A 199 -5.04 -27.36 1.38
CA CYS A 199 -5.97 -27.11 0.27
C CYS A 199 -5.22 -26.70 -0.99
N LEU A 200 -4.25 -25.80 -0.85
CA LEU A 200 -3.40 -25.35 -1.94
C LEU A 200 -2.64 -26.52 -2.58
N GLU A 201 -2.02 -27.37 -1.76
CA GLU A 201 -1.28 -28.54 -2.21
C GLU A 201 -2.18 -29.54 -2.95
N PHE A 202 -3.39 -29.77 -2.46
CA PHE A 202 -4.36 -30.62 -3.14
C PHE A 202 -4.77 -30.05 -4.51
N LEU A 203 -5.09 -28.76 -4.58
CA LEU A 203 -5.49 -28.11 -5.84
C LEU A 203 -4.37 -28.11 -6.87
N LEU A 204 -3.12 -27.87 -6.46
CA LEU A 204 -1.96 -27.91 -7.35
C LEU A 204 -1.72 -29.32 -7.90
N ARG A 205 -1.86 -30.36 -7.07
CA ARG A 205 -1.79 -31.76 -7.53
C ARG A 205 -2.92 -32.10 -8.49
N ALA A 206 -4.14 -31.67 -8.19
CA ALA A 206 -5.29 -31.90 -9.05
C ALA A 206 -5.12 -31.21 -10.41
N ALA A 207 -4.70 -29.95 -10.43
CA ALA A 207 -4.43 -29.20 -11.66
C ALA A 207 -3.34 -29.87 -12.51
N LYS A 208 -2.28 -30.39 -11.87
CA LYS A 208 -1.24 -31.13 -12.58
C LYS A 208 -1.71 -32.47 -13.14
N ALA A 209 -2.55 -33.18 -12.40
CA ALA A 209 -3.14 -34.43 -12.86
C ALA A 209 -4.09 -34.22 -14.07
N THR A 210 -4.77 -33.07 -14.15
CA THR A 210 -5.66 -32.72 -15.28
C THR A 210 -4.94 -32.03 -16.44
N GLY A 211 -3.64 -31.77 -16.34
CA GLY A 211 -2.86 -31.05 -17.36
C GLY A 211 -3.12 -29.54 -17.38
N GLU A 212 -3.72 -28.99 -16.33
CA GLU A 212 -4.04 -27.57 -16.16
C GLU A 212 -2.95 -26.83 -15.37
N ASP A 213 -1.67 -27.20 -15.52
CA ASP A 213 -0.53 -26.60 -14.80
C ASP A 213 -0.48 -25.07 -14.89
N THR A 214 -0.99 -24.49 -15.99
CA THR A 214 -1.07 -23.03 -16.20
C THR A 214 -1.91 -22.28 -15.15
N LEU A 215 -2.74 -22.99 -14.36
CA LEU A 215 -3.55 -22.39 -13.30
C LEU A 215 -2.71 -21.79 -12.16
N ILE A 216 -1.49 -22.28 -11.95
CA ILE A 216 -0.61 -21.84 -10.85
C ILE A 216 -0.28 -20.34 -10.90
N ASP A 217 -0.22 -19.77 -12.11
CA ASP A 217 0.08 -18.35 -12.36
C ASP A 217 -1.15 -17.55 -12.79
N ARG A 218 -2.35 -18.14 -12.78
CA ARG A 218 -3.57 -17.41 -13.16
C ARG A 218 -3.90 -16.38 -12.10
N GLY A 219 -3.58 -15.13 -12.41
CA GLY A 219 -3.79 -14.01 -11.51
C GLY A 219 -5.23 -13.50 -11.45
N ALA A 220 -5.46 -12.66 -10.43
CA ALA A 220 -6.68 -11.89 -10.22
C ALA A 220 -6.86 -10.79 -11.30
N MET A 221 -7.82 -9.89 -11.11
CA MET A 221 -8.14 -8.81 -12.05
C MET A 221 -6.94 -7.90 -12.36
N ASP A 222 -6.11 -7.62 -11.35
CA ASP A 222 -4.87 -6.84 -11.45
C ASP A 222 -3.66 -7.67 -11.92
N LYS A 223 -3.85 -8.92 -12.32
CA LYS A 223 -2.81 -9.93 -12.62
C LYS A 223 -1.94 -10.35 -11.42
N ALA A 224 -2.28 -10.00 -10.18
CA ALA A 224 -1.59 -10.56 -9.02
C ALA A 224 -1.73 -12.09 -9.03
N THR A 225 -0.62 -12.82 -8.90
CA THR A 225 -0.61 -14.29 -8.94
C THR A 225 -0.86 -14.88 -7.55
N PRO A 226 -1.22 -16.18 -7.44
CA PRO A 226 -1.30 -16.88 -6.15
C PRO A 226 0.00 -16.76 -5.32
N LEU A 227 1.16 -16.78 -5.99
CA LEU A 227 2.47 -16.60 -5.35
C LEU A 227 2.61 -15.20 -4.72
N MET A 228 2.20 -14.16 -5.45
CA MET A 228 2.24 -12.77 -4.98
C MET A 228 1.37 -12.54 -3.75
N ILE A 229 0.12 -13.02 -3.78
CA ILE A 229 -0.82 -12.79 -2.67
C ILE A 229 -0.41 -13.59 -1.42
N ALA A 230 0.08 -14.83 -1.58
CA ALA A 230 0.64 -15.59 -0.46
C ALA A 230 1.86 -14.88 0.15
N ALA A 231 2.72 -14.33 -0.69
CA ALA A 231 3.89 -13.57 -0.26
C ALA A 231 3.50 -12.28 0.48
N GLN A 232 2.53 -11.53 -0.05
CA GLN A 232 2.00 -10.32 0.58
C GLN A 232 1.36 -10.61 1.94
N LYS A 233 0.65 -11.74 2.08
CA LYS A 233 0.00 -12.15 3.33
C LYS A 233 0.95 -12.84 4.32
N GLY A 234 2.22 -13.04 3.95
CA GLY A 234 3.23 -13.64 4.82
C GLY A 234 3.17 -15.16 4.93
N HIS A 235 2.43 -15.85 4.05
CA HIS A 235 2.27 -17.30 4.07
C HIS A 235 3.47 -18.01 3.40
N HIS A 236 4.62 -18.00 4.07
CA HIS A 236 5.89 -18.49 3.51
C HIS A 236 5.86 -19.97 3.08
N GLU A 237 5.12 -20.84 3.78
CA GLU A 237 4.97 -22.25 3.39
C GLU A 237 4.21 -22.39 2.06
N CYS A 238 3.19 -21.55 1.84
CA CYS A 238 2.47 -21.51 0.56
C CYS A 238 3.36 -20.96 -0.56
N VAL A 239 4.19 -19.94 -0.28
CA VAL A 239 5.18 -19.41 -1.24
C VAL A 239 6.17 -20.50 -1.64
N GLU A 240 6.75 -21.21 -0.67
CA GLU A 240 7.68 -22.30 -0.94
C GLU A 240 7.02 -23.41 -1.76
N LEU A 241 5.78 -23.78 -1.44
CA LEU A 241 5.04 -24.78 -2.18
C LEU A 241 4.77 -24.35 -3.64
N LEU A 242 4.32 -23.12 -3.85
CA LEU A 242 4.05 -22.57 -5.18
C LEU A 242 5.33 -22.54 -6.04
N LEU A 243 6.46 -22.12 -5.47
CA LEU A 243 7.75 -22.15 -6.14
C LEU A 243 8.17 -23.59 -6.51
N ARG A 244 7.98 -24.56 -5.61
CA ARG A 244 8.27 -25.99 -5.87
C ARG A 244 7.42 -26.58 -7.01
N TYR A 245 6.18 -26.10 -7.19
CA TYR A 245 5.31 -26.51 -8.28
C TYR A 245 5.52 -25.71 -9.59
N GLY A 246 6.46 -24.77 -9.61
CA GLY A 246 6.87 -24.04 -10.81
C GLY A 246 6.14 -22.73 -11.06
N ALA A 247 5.58 -22.08 -10.02
CA ALA A 247 5.05 -20.73 -10.14
C ALA A 247 6.14 -19.76 -10.60
N ASP A 248 5.85 -18.85 -11.53
CA ASP A 248 6.83 -17.88 -12.02
C ASP A 248 6.93 -16.68 -11.06
N PRO A 249 8.06 -16.51 -10.34
CA PRO A 249 8.22 -15.41 -9.39
C PRO A 249 8.45 -14.06 -10.06
N ASN A 250 8.70 -14.02 -11.38
CA ASN A 250 8.99 -12.80 -12.14
C ASN A 250 7.74 -12.15 -12.76
N ARG A 251 6.55 -12.70 -12.50
CA ARG A 251 5.28 -12.09 -12.92
C ARG A 251 5.14 -10.71 -12.30
N THR A 252 4.30 -9.90 -12.92
CA THR A 252 3.97 -8.55 -12.47
C THR A 252 2.46 -8.31 -12.50
N THR A 253 1.97 -7.47 -11.60
CA THR A 253 0.61 -6.93 -11.67
C THR A 253 0.46 -5.95 -12.85
N ASN A 254 -0.74 -5.44 -13.09
CA ASN A 254 -1.01 -4.36 -14.05
C ASN A 254 -0.24 -3.08 -13.72
N ASP A 255 0.10 -2.88 -12.44
CA ASP A 255 0.92 -1.76 -11.96
C ASP A 255 2.42 -2.06 -11.98
N ASN A 256 2.82 -3.15 -12.64
CA ASN A 256 4.18 -3.67 -12.71
C ASN A 256 4.81 -4.09 -11.36
N ASN A 257 4.01 -4.23 -10.30
CA ASN A 257 4.51 -4.71 -9.01
C ASN A 257 4.86 -6.21 -9.10
N THR A 258 6.07 -6.55 -8.67
CA THR A 258 6.48 -7.96 -8.45
C THR A 258 6.14 -8.41 -7.03
N GLY A 259 6.23 -9.72 -6.75
CA GLY A 259 6.07 -10.23 -5.39
C GLY A 259 6.99 -9.55 -4.36
N VAL A 260 8.20 -9.15 -4.78
CA VAL A 260 9.16 -8.42 -3.92
C VAL A 260 8.59 -7.08 -3.44
N HIS A 261 7.92 -6.32 -4.31
CA HIS A 261 7.27 -5.06 -3.94
C HIS A 261 6.20 -5.29 -2.87
N LEU A 262 5.37 -6.32 -3.06
CA LEU A 262 4.29 -6.65 -2.14
C LEU A 262 4.82 -7.16 -0.79
N THR A 263 5.91 -7.94 -0.77
CA THR A 263 6.54 -8.39 0.49
C THR A 263 7.22 -7.25 1.25
N ALA A 264 7.80 -6.28 0.54
CA ALA A 264 8.36 -5.07 1.15
C ALA A 264 7.26 -4.17 1.73
N GLN A 265 6.09 -4.12 1.07
CA GLN A 265 4.92 -3.40 1.57
C GLN A 265 4.34 -4.02 2.85
N SER A 266 4.26 -5.36 2.90
CA SER A 266 3.66 -6.08 4.02
C SER A 266 4.65 -6.50 5.11
N ASN A 267 5.92 -6.08 5.00
CA ASN A 267 7.02 -6.48 5.87
C ASN A 267 7.21 -8.01 6.02
N SER A 268 6.94 -8.77 4.96
CA SER A 268 7.00 -10.24 4.96
C SER A 268 8.42 -10.75 4.64
N LEU A 269 9.33 -10.62 5.61
CA LEU A 269 10.77 -10.91 5.46
C LEU A 269 11.09 -12.32 4.92
N LEU A 270 10.42 -13.36 5.44
CA LEU A 270 10.67 -14.73 5.01
C LEU A 270 10.27 -14.95 3.56
N CYS A 271 9.09 -14.45 3.17
CA CYS A 271 8.61 -14.49 1.79
C CYS A 271 9.55 -13.70 0.86
N LEU A 272 10.03 -12.53 1.30
CA LEU A 272 10.98 -11.73 0.54
C LEU A 272 12.25 -12.53 0.23
N ARG A 273 12.83 -13.21 1.24
CA ARG A 273 14.03 -14.05 1.05
C ARG A 273 13.80 -15.20 0.06
N LEU A 274 12.64 -15.86 0.16
CA LEU A 274 12.27 -16.94 -0.77
C LEU A 274 12.16 -16.42 -2.21
N LEU A 275 11.50 -15.27 -2.40
CA LEU A 275 11.35 -14.67 -3.72
C LEU A 275 12.70 -14.21 -4.30
N LEU A 276 13.53 -13.50 -3.52
CA LEU A 276 14.86 -13.08 -3.97
C LEU A 276 15.75 -14.26 -4.36
N GLY A 277 15.61 -15.41 -3.70
CA GLY A 277 16.33 -16.64 -4.06
C GLY A 277 15.81 -17.34 -5.31
N ALA A 278 14.56 -17.10 -5.71
CA ALA A 278 13.90 -17.77 -6.84
C ALA A 278 13.79 -16.90 -8.11
N MET A 279 13.87 -15.58 -7.97
CA MET A 279 13.73 -14.63 -9.07
C MET A 279 15.00 -14.50 -9.92
N ASP A 280 14.82 -14.09 -11.18
CA ASP A 280 15.94 -13.65 -12.02
C ASP A 280 16.39 -12.26 -11.56
N MET A 281 17.38 -12.23 -10.67
CA MET A 281 17.89 -11.00 -10.08
C MET A 281 18.48 -10.04 -11.11
N LYS A 282 19.06 -10.53 -12.21
CA LYS A 282 19.59 -9.66 -13.25
C LYS A 282 18.44 -8.91 -13.92
N ARG A 283 17.42 -9.66 -14.34
CA ARG A 283 16.21 -9.10 -14.95
C ARG A 283 15.46 -8.18 -13.97
N LEU A 284 15.42 -8.53 -12.69
CA LEU A 284 14.77 -7.72 -11.65
C LEU A 284 15.50 -6.39 -11.47
N LEU A 285 16.82 -6.39 -11.33
CA LEU A 285 17.60 -5.16 -11.16
C LEU A 285 17.55 -4.27 -12.43
N GLU A 286 17.51 -4.86 -13.62
CA GLU A 286 17.35 -4.12 -14.89
C GLU A 286 15.92 -3.55 -15.06
N ASN A 287 14.88 -4.31 -14.70
CA ASN A 287 13.48 -3.94 -14.94
C ASN A 287 12.79 -3.23 -13.77
N CYS A 288 13.30 -3.31 -12.54
CA CYS A 288 12.82 -2.51 -11.42
C CYS A 288 12.94 -1.00 -11.66
N LEU A 289 13.68 -0.61 -12.69
CA LEU A 289 13.91 0.77 -13.13
C LEU A 289 13.09 1.17 -14.36
N GLN A 290 12.27 0.26 -14.89
CA GLN A 290 11.38 0.56 -16.01
C GLN A 290 10.17 1.38 -15.51
N PRO A 291 9.85 2.54 -16.13
CA PRO A 291 8.67 3.32 -15.78
C PRO A 291 7.38 2.51 -15.96
N PHE A 292 6.42 2.77 -15.07
CA PHE A 292 5.04 2.34 -15.17
C PHE A 292 4.47 2.62 -16.56
N GLN A 293 3.96 1.58 -17.21
CA GLN A 293 3.15 1.73 -18.40
C GLN A 293 1.73 1.37 -18.00
N ARG A 294 0.92 2.38 -17.65
CA ARG A 294 -0.52 2.19 -17.58
C ARG A 294 -0.98 1.82 -18.98
N ALA A 295 -1.36 0.57 -19.21
CA ALA A 295 -2.15 0.24 -20.37
C ALA A 295 -3.56 0.82 -20.13
N SER A 296 -3.76 2.09 -20.50
CA SER A 296 -5.09 2.69 -20.53
C SER A 296 -5.92 1.99 -21.60
N ALA A 297 -7.10 1.51 -21.21
CA ALA A 297 -8.18 1.26 -22.14
C ALA A 297 -8.67 2.61 -22.67
N ALA A 298 -8.58 2.77 -23.98
CA ALA A 298 -9.07 3.89 -24.79
C ALA A 298 -10.14 4.79 -24.13
N SER A 299 -9.76 5.99 -23.67
CA SER A 299 -10.48 7.25 -23.91
C SER A 299 -9.87 8.40 -23.09
N SER A 300 -9.08 9.26 -23.73
CA SER A 300 -9.05 10.74 -23.60
C SER A 300 -7.66 11.27 -23.99
N ASN A 301 -7.66 12.30 -24.84
CA ASN A 301 -6.47 13.00 -25.32
C ASN A 301 -5.91 13.94 -24.23
N GLU A 302 -5.37 13.37 -23.15
CA GLU A 302 -4.44 14.08 -22.27
C GLU A 302 -3.10 13.34 -22.32
N ALA A 303 -2.02 14.12 -22.44
CA ALA A 303 -0.68 13.61 -22.71
C ALA A 303 -0.29 12.49 -21.73
N ASN A 304 0.18 11.38 -22.30
CA ASN A 304 0.69 10.20 -21.61
C ASN A 304 1.76 10.57 -20.55
N GLU A 305 1.37 10.82 -19.31
CA GLU A 305 2.27 10.73 -18.16
C GLU A 305 2.32 9.27 -17.72
N SER A 306 3.35 8.56 -18.18
CA SER A 306 3.73 7.24 -17.69
C SER A 306 4.13 7.34 -16.21
N GLU A 307 3.18 7.16 -15.30
CA GLU A 307 3.27 7.34 -13.84
C GLU A 307 4.30 6.42 -13.13
N PRO A 308 5.60 6.75 -12.97
CA PRO A 308 6.60 5.77 -12.52
C PRO A 308 6.32 5.05 -11.19
N MET A 309 6.69 3.76 -11.19
CA MET A 309 6.68 2.82 -10.08
C MET A 309 7.64 3.23 -8.96
N ILE A 310 7.29 2.86 -7.73
CA ILE A 310 8.11 3.04 -6.53
C ILE A 310 9.00 1.79 -6.39
N SER A 311 10.33 1.95 -6.40
CA SER A 311 11.31 0.87 -6.18
C SER A 311 11.01 0.10 -4.88
N PRO A 312 11.30 -1.21 -4.81
CA PRO A 312 11.15 -1.98 -3.57
C PRO A 312 11.83 -1.34 -2.35
N LEU A 313 12.95 -0.64 -2.56
CA LEU A 313 13.63 0.10 -1.49
C LEU A 313 12.75 1.23 -0.94
N HIS A 314 12.12 2.00 -1.82
CA HIS A 314 11.23 3.10 -1.44
C HIS A 314 9.93 2.58 -0.84
N ILE A 315 9.40 1.45 -1.30
CA ILE A 315 8.26 0.78 -0.65
C ILE A 315 8.65 0.34 0.76
N ALA A 316 9.81 -0.27 0.94
CA ALA A 316 10.27 -0.68 2.27
C ALA A 316 10.40 0.52 3.22
N ILE A 317 10.89 1.66 2.75
CA ILE A 317 10.92 2.91 3.53
C ILE A 317 9.50 3.44 3.78
N GLU A 318 8.62 3.40 2.78
CA GLU A 318 7.26 3.91 2.89
C GLU A 318 6.48 3.22 4.00
N TRP A 319 6.68 1.91 4.13
CA TRP A 319 5.99 1.04 5.07
C TRP A 319 6.85 0.67 6.31
N ASN A 320 7.97 1.38 6.55
CA ASN A 320 8.88 1.15 7.69
C ASN A 320 9.36 -0.31 7.82
N SER A 321 9.55 -1.01 6.70
CA SER A 321 9.99 -2.40 6.62
C SER A 321 11.51 -2.51 6.60
N HIS A 322 12.14 -2.12 7.71
CA HIS A 322 13.61 -1.98 7.82
C HIS A 322 14.38 -3.29 7.55
N GLU A 323 13.87 -4.43 7.99
CA GLU A 323 14.51 -5.73 7.74
C GLU A 323 14.42 -6.12 6.27
N CYS A 324 13.27 -5.86 5.63
CA CYS A 324 13.11 -6.02 4.20
C CYS A 324 14.06 -5.10 3.43
N LEU A 325 14.22 -3.86 3.87
CA LEU A 325 15.18 -2.91 3.30
C LEU A 325 16.62 -3.45 3.35
N ARG A 326 17.05 -4.01 4.49
CA ARG A 326 18.39 -4.64 4.62
C ARG A 326 18.56 -5.81 3.66
N GLU A 327 17.55 -6.67 3.52
CA GLU A 327 17.64 -7.82 2.61
C GLU A 327 17.62 -7.42 1.13
N LEU A 328 16.85 -6.40 0.74
CA LEU A 328 16.87 -5.85 -0.61
C LEU A 328 18.27 -5.32 -0.96
N ILE A 329 18.89 -4.56 -0.07
CA ILE A 329 20.25 -4.06 -0.28
C ILE A 329 21.25 -5.22 -0.44
N LYS A 330 21.17 -6.25 0.41
CA LYS A 330 22.01 -7.45 0.30
C LYS A 330 21.81 -8.19 -1.03
N ALA A 331 20.61 -8.15 -1.59
CA ALA A 331 20.29 -8.74 -2.88
C ALA A 331 20.82 -7.93 -4.09
N GLY A 332 21.44 -6.77 -3.86
CA GLY A 332 22.10 -5.97 -4.90
C GLY A 332 21.29 -4.78 -5.39
N PHE A 333 20.20 -4.41 -4.71
CA PHE A 333 19.51 -3.16 -4.99
C PHE A 333 20.39 -1.98 -4.54
N ASP A 334 20.81 -1.13 -5.48
CA ASP A 334 21.66 0.01 -5.17
C ASP A 334 20.88 1.12 -4.46
N PRO A 335 21.28 1.53 -3.24
CA PRO A 335 20.59 2.55 -2.47
C PRO A 335 20.68 3.96 -3.08
N ASN A 336 21.60 4.18 -4.02
CA ASN A 336 21.73 5.44 -4.77
C ASN A 336 20.86 5.48 -6.03
N THR A 337 20.20 4.38 -6.38
CA THR A 337 19.43 4.30 -7.61
C THR A 337 18.23 5.25 -7.60
N TYR A 338 18.07 6.00 -8.70
CA TYR A 338 17.00 6.99 -8.88
C TYR A 338 15.75 6.36 -9.50
N LEU A 339 14.57 6.84 -9.08
CA LEU A 339 13.28 6.32 -9.56
C LEU A 339 12.95 6.72 -11.01
N LEU A 340 13.39 7.89 -11.53
CA LEU A 340 13.22 8.25 -12.96
C LEU A 340 14.01 9.47 -13.44
N ARG A 341 14.23 9.54 -14.77
CA ARG A 341 14.67 10.73 -15.52
C ARG A 341 13.48 11.67 -15.81
N VAL A 342 13.07 12.51 -14.88
CA VAL A 342 11.99 13.50 -15.11
C VAL A 342 12.47 14.64 -16.01
N THR A 343 11.70 15.01 -17.05
CA THR A 343 12.05 16.04 -18.04
C THR A 343 11.87 17.49 -17.56
N GLU A 344 11.36 17.71 -16.35
CA GLU A 344 11.04 19.06 -15.83
C GLU A 344 12.01 19.56 -14.74
N PRO A 345 12.34 20.87 -14.72
CA PRO A 345 13.25 21.48 -13.76
C PRO A 345 12.61 21.67 -12.37
N ILE A 346 13.44 21.51 -11.33
CA ILE A 346 13.10 21.60 -9.89
C ILE A 346 12.33 22.89 -9.51
N GLU A 347 12.52 23.95 -10.29
CA GLU A 347 12.01 25.30 -10.04
C GLU A 347 10.47 25.41 -10.08
N GLN A 348 9.76 24.38 -10.56
CA GLN A 348 8.29 24.38 -10.68
C GLN A 348 7.59 23.34 -9.78
N LEU A 349 8.31 22.61 -8.92
CA LEU A 349 7.71 21.52 -8.15
C LEU A 349 6.90 22.03 -6.93
N PRO A 350 5.63 21.61 -6.76
CA PRO A 350 4.89 21.85 -5.53
C PRO A 350 5.54 21.10 -4.36
N ARG A 351 5.64 21.75 -3.19
CA ARG A 351 6.18 21.15 -1.94
C ARG A 351 5.38 19.96 -1.39
N GLN A 352 4.37 19.47 -2.10
CA GLN A 352 3.73 18.19 -1.81
C GLN A 352 4.60 17.06 -2.37
N SER A 353 5.62 16.79 -1.56
CA SER A 353 6.43 15.57 -1.36
C SER A 353 5.96 14.28 -2.03
N HIS A 354 5.98 14.19 -3.36
CA HIS A 354 5.82 12.88 -3.98
C HIS A 354 7.16 12.12 -3.90
N PRO A 355 7.21 10.85 -3.42
CA PRO A 355 8.41 9.99 -3.36
C PRO A 355 9.28 9.91 -4.63
N ARG A 356 8.76 10.35 -5.76
CA ARG A 356 9.23 10.09 -7.13
C ARG A 356 10.52 10.78 -7.53
N TYR A 357 10.91 11.84 -6.83
CA TYR A 357 12.06 12.68 -7.19
C TYR A 357 13.28 12.46 -6.30
N HIS A 358 13.25 11.40 -5.50
CA HIS A 358 14.20 11.17 -4.42
C HIS A 358 14.90 9.82 -4.60
N SER A 359 16.22 9.78 -4.41
CA SER A 359 16.92 8.54 -4.05
C SER A 359 16.29 7.93 -2.79
N ALA A 360 16.51 6.63 -2.55
CA ALA A 360 16.02 5.96 -1.36
C ALA A 360 16.46 6.71 -0.08
N LEU A 361 17.72 7.17 -0.04
CA LEU A 361 18.24 7.95 1.10
C LEU A 361 17.52 9.29 1.26
N SER A 362 17.38 10.08 0.21
CA SER A 362 16.64 11.35 0.29
C SER A 362 15.17 11.14 0.68
N TYR A 363 14.57 10.02 0.30
CA TYR A 363 13.19 9.70 0.67
C TYR A 363 13.07 9.38 2.17
N ALA A 364 13.95 8.52 2.69
CA ALA A 364 14.03 8.22 4.12
C ALA A 364 14.31 9.49 4.96
N VAL A 365 15.15 10.38 4.45
CA VAL A 365 15.45 11.68 5.08
C VAL A 365 14.21 12.56 5.20
N LEU A 366 13.43 12.71 4.12
CA LEU A 366 12.20 13.51 4.14
C LEU A 366 11.15 12.94 5.08
N LYS A 367 11.06 11.61 5.20
CA LYS A 367 10.20 10.95 6.17
C LYS A 367 10.70 11.02 7.62
N SER A 368 11.91 11.54 7.84
CA SER A 368 12.57 11.52 9.16
C SER A 368 12.77 10.11 9.73
N ASP A 369 12.87 9.09 8.87
CA ASP A 369 13.07 7.70 9.28
C ASP A 369 14.56 7.43 9.56
N MET A 370 14.94 7.59 10.83
CA MET A 370 16.33 7.41 11.29
C MET A 370 16.85 6.00 11.03
N ALA A 371 16.01 4.96 11.17
CA ALA A 371 16.43 3.58 11.03
C ALA A 371 16.77 3.28 9.56
N SER A 372 15.90 3.66 8.63
CA SER A 372 16.18 3.49 7.20
C SER A 372 17.35 4.34 6.72
N VAL A 373 17.50 5.58 7.22
CA VAL A 373 18.67 6.42 6.92
C VAL A 373 19.96 5.73 7.36
N GLN A 374 20.01 5.20 8.58
CA GLN A 374 21.18 4.48 9.07
C GLN A 374 21.49 3.24 8.22
N ILE A 375 20.48 2.44 7.90
CA ILE A 375 20.63 1.24 7.05
C ILE A 375 21.23 1.59 5.68
N LEU A 376 20.72 2.64 5.05
CA LEU A 376 21.16 3.06 3.72
C LEU A 376 22.60 3.58 3.75
N LEU A 377 22.99 4.31 4.79
CA LEU A 377 24.35 4.83 4.95
C LEU A 377 25.35 3.73 5.27
N GLU A 378 24.99 2.77 6.13
CA GLU A 378 25.76 1.53 6.35
C GLU A 378 25.98 0.77 5.04
N ALA A 379 25.00 0.82 4.12
CA ALA A 379 25.05 0.21 2.81
C ALA A 379 25.84 1.01 1.75
N GLY A 380 26.42 2.16 2.11
CA GLY A 380 27.20 2.99 1.19
C GLY A 380 26.37 3.98 0.35
N ALA A 381 25.13 4.29 0.75
CA ALA A 381 24.40 5.41 0.17
C ALA A 381 25.18 6.71 0.42
N SER A 382 25.31 7.55 -0.61
CA SER A 382 26.06 8.79 -0.49
C SER A 382 25.13 9.94 -0.04
N PRO A 383 25.40 10.62 1.10
CA PRO A 383 24.68 11.83 1.50
C PRO A 383 24.79 12.96 0.46
N ASN A 384 25.84 12.87 -0.35
CA ASN A 384 26.24 13.80 -1.39
C ASN A 384 25.80 13.38 -2.79
N HIS A 385 24.97 12.34 -2.90
CA HIS A 385 24.52 11.87 -4.19
C HIS A 385 23.68 12.96 -4.88
N ILE A 386 24.22 13.53 -5.96
CA ILE A 386 23.62 14.63 -6.72
C ILE A 386 23.29 14.12 -8.12
N SER A 387 22.05 14.39 -8.54
CA SER A 387 21.61 14.20 -9.92
C SER A 387 21.07 15.53 -10.44
N ASN A 388 21.11 15.73 -11.75
CA ASN A 388 20.63 16.93 -12.44
C ASN A 388 19.16 17.25 -12.15
N LYS A 389 18.44 16.33 -11.53
CA LYS A 389 16.98 16.31 -11.36
C LYS A 389 16.53 16.06 -9.91
N CYS A 390 17.47 15.89 -8.97
CA CYS A 390 17.17 15.55 -7.57
C CYS A 390 17.97 16.42 -6.60
N VAL A 391 17.34 16.83 -5.50
CA VAL A 391 18.01 17.49 -4.37
C VAL A 391 18.83 16.44 -3.60
N SER A 392 20.07 16.79 -3.23
CA SER A 392 20.92 15.87 -2.46
C SER A 392 20.26 15.47 -1.12
N PRO A 393 20.47 14.24 -0.61
CA PRO A 393 19.93 13.84 0.69
C PRO A 393 20.29 14.79 1.83
N LEU A 394 21.51 15.34 1.82
CA LEU A 394 21.94 16.36 2.79
C LEU A 394 21.13 17.66 2.69
N ALA A 395 20.82 18.12 1.48
CA ALA A 395 19.97 19.29 1.28
C ALA A 395 18.50 19.01 1.65
N CYS A 396 17.98 17.79 1.43
CA CYS A 396 16.65 17.39 1.90
C CYS A 396 16.54 17.45 3.43
N ALA A 397 17.60 17.08 4.15
CA ALA A 397 17.64 17.14 5.62
C ALA A 397 17.53 18.57 6.18
N LEU A 398 17.78 19.60 5.36
CA LEU A 398 17.57 20.99 5.75
C LEU A 398 16.10 21.38 5.81
N LEU A 399 15.25 20.72 5.02
CA LEU A 399 13.80 20.92 5.04
C LEU A 399 13.13 20.32 6.27
N VAL A 400 13.85 19.44 6.99
CA VAL A 400 13.34 18.67 8.12
C VAL A 400 14.00 19.18 9.42
N PRO A 401 13.22 19.46 10.47
CA PRO A 401 13.75 19.93 11.76
C PRO A 401 14.31 18.77 12.60
N ASN A 402 15.27 18.00 12.09
CA ASN A 402 15.91 16.89 12.83
C ASN A 402 17.44 17.04 12.88
N GLN A 403 17.96 17.45 14.03
CA GLN A 403 19.40 17.65 14.25
C GLN A 403 20.21 16.36 14.22
N GLN A 404 19.65 15.26 14.76
CA GLN A 404 20.33 13.96 14.78
C GLN A 404 20.53 13.43 13.36
N LEU A 405 19.52 13.60 12.51
CA LEU A 405 19.58 13.22 11.10
C LEU A 405 20.68 14.00 10.35
N MET A 406 20.75 15.31 10.56
CA MET A 406 21.83 16.15 10.00
C MET A 406 23.22 15.69 10.46
N ARG A 407 23.38 15.38 11.76
CA ARG A 407 24.65 14.88 12.32
C ARG A 407 25.06 13.58 11.65
N LEU A 408 24.11 12.66 11.49
CA LEU A 408 24.34 11.35 10.92
C LEU A 408 24.80 11.45 9.45
N LEU A 409 24.14 12.27 8.64
CA LEU A 409 24.53 12.49 7.24
C LEU A 409 25.91 13.13 7.09
N ILE A 410 26.26 14.08 7.95
CA ILE A 410 27.59 14.73 7.95
C ILE A 410 28.66 13.73 8.39
N ALA A 411 28.41 12.95 9.44
CA ALA A 411 29.32 11.91 9.89
C ALA A 411 29.56 10.84 8.82
N ALA A 412 28.56 10.56 7.98
CA ALA A 412 28.67 9.67 6.81
C ALA A 412 29.36 10.32 5.60
N GLY A 413 29.99 11.48 5.75
CA GLY A 413 30.75 12.17 4.70
C GLY A 413 29.96 13.18 3.89
N GLY A 414 28.82 13.64 4.38
CA GLY A 414 28.05 14.73 3.80
C GLY A 414 28.85 16.04 3.74
N ASP A 415 28.93 16.64 2.55
CA ASP A 415 29.65 17.87 2.28
C ASP A 415 28.67 18.98 1.92
N LEU A 416 28.52 19.95 2.83
CA LEU A 416 27.67 21.11 2.65
C LEU A 416 28.11 21.98 1.46
N ASN A 417 29.39 21.94 1.09
CA ASN A 417 29.99 22.77 0.07
C ASN A 417 30.10 22.09 -1.30
N ARG A 418 29.52 20.90 -1.45
CA ARG A 418 29.61 20.15 -2.71
C ARG A 418 28.85 20.85 -3.83
N LEU A 419 29.52 21.00 -4.96
CA LEU A 419 28.97 21.60 -6.18
C LEU A 419 28.27 20.57 -7.08
N ASN A 420 27.22 21.02 -7.77
CA ASN A 420 26.62 20.26 -8.86
C ASN A 420 27.29 20.64 -10.20
N HIS A 421 28.11 19.75 -10.76
CA HIS A 421 28.95 20.06 -11.93
C HIS A 421 28.27 19.84 -13.29
N THR A 422 27.05 19.32 -13.33
CA THR A 422 26.51 18.73 -14.57
C THR A 422 25.73 19.68 -15.47
N VAL A 423 24.99 20.68 -14.95
CA VAL A 423 24.40 21.78 -15.75
C VAL A 423 24.08 22.98 -14.84
N SER A 424 24.74 24.13 -15.01
CA SER A 424 24.46 25.41 -14.31
C SER A 424 24.49 25.37 -12.75
N CYS A 425 25.64 24.94 -12.24
CA CYS A 425 26.46 25.43 -11.11
C CYS A 425 25.88 25.94 -9.76
N GLY A 426 24.76 25.41 -9.24
CA GLY A 426 24.33 25.74 -7.86
C GLY A 426 24.87 24.82 -6.77
N ASN A 427 25.08 25.34 -5.56
CA ASN A 427 25.18 24.52 -4.33
C ASN A 427 23.76 24.16 -3.84
N PRO A 428 23.39 22.87 -3.79
CA PRO A 428 22.01 22.45 -3.47
C PRO A 428 21.62 22.75 -2.01
N CYS A 429 22.56 22.66 -1.07
CA CYS A 429 22.31 22.99 0.34
C CYS A 429 22.03 24.48 0.51
N LEU A 430 22.78 25.33 -0.18
CA LEU A 430 22.58 26.78 -0.18
C LEU A 430 21.23 27.15 -0.81
N GLN A 431 20.88 26.58 -1.95
CA GLN A 431 19.59 26.82 -2.63
C GLN A 431 18.40 26.54 -1.71
N VAL A 432 18.44 25.42 -0.96
CA VAL A 432 17.39 25.07 -0.01
C VAL A 432 17.43 25.99 1.22
N ALA A 433 18.61 26.23 1.80
CA ALA A 433 18.76 26.99 3.03
C ALA A 433 18.25 28.43 2.90
N VAL A 434 18.41 29.04 1.74
CA VAL A 434 18.02 30.43 1.45
C VAL A 434 16.49 30.66 1.51
N SER A 435 15.69 29.60 1.40
CA SER A 435 14.24 29.68 1.56
C SER A 435 13.78 30.02 2.99
N ASP A 436 14.64 29.80 3.99
CA ASP A 436 14.32 30.02 5.40
C ASP A 436 15.53 30.58 6.18
N GLN A 437 15.36 31.75 6.80
CA GLN A 437 16.46 32.46 7.46
C GLN A 437 17.06 31.64 8.60
N ASN A 438 16.24 30.95 9.39
CA ASN A 438 16.72 30.13 10.52
C ASN A 438 17.54 28.94 10.01
N THR A 439 17.06 28.27 8.97
CA THR A 439 17.81 27.22 8.27
C THR A 439 19.13 27.75 7.73
N LEU A 440 19.13 28.89 7.04
CA LEU A 440 20.34 29.54 6.53
C LEU A 440 21.36 29.83 7.64
N VAL A 441 20.95 30.44 8.75
CA VAL A 441 21.83 30.70 9.90
C VAL A 441 22.41 29.39 10.43
N ARG A 442 21.59 28.33 10.54
CA ARG A 442 22.02 27.01 10.99
C ARG A 442 23.11 26.43 10.07
N VAL A 443 22.89 26.39 8.75
CA VAL A 443 23.85 25.76 7.82
C VAL A 443 25.14 26.59 7.71
N LEU A 444 25.06 27.91 7.75
CA LEU A 444 26.25 28.78 7.78
C LEU A 444 27.07 28.56 9.06
N ARG A 445 26.42 28.38 10.23
CA ARG A 445 27.13 28.02 11.47
C ARG A 445 27.81 26.66 11.38
N MET A 446 27.22 25.72 10.64
CA MET A 446 27.77 24.39 10.38
C MET A 446 28.93 24.40 9.37
N GLY A 447 29.26 25.52 8.73
CA GLY A 447 30.44 25.62 7.84
C GLY A 447 30.13 25.58 6.33
N LEU A 448 28.88 25.84 5.94
CA LEU A 448 28.56 26.18 4.53
C LEU A 448 29.23 27.51 4.18
N ASP A 449 30.02 27.51 3.11
CA ASP A 449 30.63 28.70 2.54
C ASP A 449 29.70 29.27 1.46
N PRO A 450 29.04 30.42 1.70
CA PRO A 450 28.17 31.04 0.71
C PRO A 450 28.92 31.41 -0.57
N ALA A 451 30.25 31.59 -0.53
CA ALA A 451 31.07 31.88 -1.72
C ALA A 451 30.94 30.82 -2.82
N VAL A 452 30.66 29.57 -2.44
CA VAL A 452 30.48 28.44 -3.35
C VAL A 452 29.27 28.61 -4.26
N GLY A 453 28.29 29.45 -3.90
CA GLY A 453 27.12 29.73 -4.72
C GLY A 453 27.27 30.86 -5.74
N PHE A 454 28.36 31.64 -5.69
CA PHE A 454 28.50 32.91 -6.43
C PHE A 454 29.41 32.82 -7.67
N CYS A 455 29.57 31.64 -8.25
CA CYS A 455 30.59 31.40 -9.26
C CYS A 455 30.26 32.00 -10.64
N ASP A 456 28.98 32.12 -11.00
CA ASP A 456 28.53 32.64 -12.30
C ASP A 456 27.18 33.37 -12.23
N GLU A 457 26.86 34.12 -13.29
CA GLU A 457 25.62 34.90 -13.41
C GLU A 457 24.35 34.02 -13.35
N ALA A 458 24.42 32.82 -13.93
CA ALA A 458 23.32 31.87 -13.92
C ALA A 458 22.98 31.36 -12.51
N SER A 459 23.98 31.07 -11.68
CA SER A 459 23.76 30.63 -10.29
C SER A 459 23.27 31.77 -9.42
N ASN A 460 23.74 32.99 -9.65
CA ASN A 460 23.24 34.18 -8.97
C ASN A 460 21.75 34.43 -9.27
N LEU A 461 21.32 34.28 -10.52
CA LEU A 461 19.90 34.40 -10.90
C LEU A 461 19.03 33.31 -10.24
N LYS A 462 19.52 32.07 -10.16
CA LYS A 462 18.80 30.98 -9.47
C LYS A 462 18.73 31.15 -7.97
N LEU A 463 19.82 31.57 -7.34
CA LEU A 463 19.80 31.88 -5.90
C LEU A 463 18.87 33.05 -5.61
N ALA A 464 18.89 34.10 -6.45
CA ALA A 464 17.98 35.22 -6.36
C ALA A 464 16.51 34.79 -6.51
N SER A 465 16.18 33.88 -7.45
CA SER A 465 14.82 33.34 -7.55
C SER A 465 14.40 32.53 -6.32
N CYS A 466 15.32 31.76 -5.71
CA CYS A 466 15.06 31.06 -4.44
C CYS A 466 14.84 32.02 -3.26
N ILE A 467 15.56 33.15 -3.20
CA ILE A 467 15.36 34.20 -2.17
C ILE A 467 13.93 34.75 -2.22
N PHE A 468 13.41 35.00 -3.44
CA PHE A 468 12.11 35.62 -3.69
C PHE A 468 10.96 34.62 -3.95
N HIS A 469 11.13 33.35 -3.57
CA HIS A 469 10.14 32.31 -3.83
C HIS A 469 8.74 32.63 -3.24
N TYR A 470 7.67 32.16 -3.91
CA TYR A 470 6.24 32.34 -3.60
C TYR A 470 5.97 32.45 -2.08
N LYS A 471 5.37 33.58 -1.68
CA LYS A 471 4.97 33.99 -0.30
C LYS A 471 6.05 34.60 0.60
N LYS A 472 7.27 34.90 0.12
CA LYS A 472 8.30 35.58 0.92
C LYS A 472 8.37 37.07 0.61
N ASN A 473 8.42 37.88 1.68
CA ASN A 473 8.45 39.34 1.61
C ASN A 473 9.88 39.86 1.43
N GLU A 474 10.00 41.13 1.05
CA GLU A 474 11.29 41.82 0.87
C GLU A 474 12.16 41.80 2.13
N GLN A 475 11.55 41.85 3.32
CA GLN A 475 12.27 41.72 4.59
C GLN A 475 13.02 40.38 4.72
N HIS A 476 12.49 39.30 4.16
CA HIS A 476 13.17 37.99 4.14
C HIS A 476 14.43 38.06 3.27
N ALA A 477 14.33 38.68 2.10
CA ALA A 477 15.46 38.85 1.20
C ALA A 477 16.58 39.71 1.84
N LEU A 478 16.20 40.82 2.48
CA LEU A 478 17.15 41.67 3.21
C LEU A 478 17.86 40.89 4.33
N ASN A 479 17.10 40.19 5.15
CA ASN A 479 17.64 39.41 6.25
C ASN A 479 18.60 38.31 5.76
N VAL A 480 18.28 37.63 4.66
CA VAL A 480 19.14 36.60 4.04
C VAL A 480 20.45 37.20 3.56
N LEU A 481 20.40 38.33 2.83
CA LEU A 481 21.58 39.00 2.29
C LEU A 481 22.50 39.54 3.41
N GLU A 482 21.91 40.13 4.45
CA GLU A 482 22.65 40.53 5.65
C GLU A 482 23.29 39.35 6.36
N THR A 483 22.59 38.23 6.47
CA THR A 483 23.12 37.00 7.08
C THR A 483 24.31 36.46 6.30
N MET A 484 24.21 36.39 4.96
CA MET A 484 25.32 35.95 4.10
C MET A 484 26.54 36.86 4.20
N ARG A 485 26.34 38.19 4.30
CA ARG A 485 27.43 39.18 4.42
C ARG A 485 28.41 38.84 5.53
N TYR A 486 27.95 38.27 6.65
CA TYR A 486 28.84 37.91 7.76
C TYR A 486 29.80 36.76 7.45
N PHE A 487 29.48 35.89 6.49
CA PHE A 487 30.26 34.68 6.19
C PHE A 487 31.01 34.75 4.86
N VAL A 488 30.70 35.74 4.02
CA VAL A 488 31.37 35.95 2.72
C VAL A 488 32.73 36.63 2.89
N THR A 489 33.74 36.08 2.24
CA THR A 489 35.11 36.62 2.22
C THR A 489 35.35 37.64 1.09
N SER A 490 34.56 37.59 0.02
CA SER A 490 34.67 38.47 -1.15
C SER A 490 33.44 39.38 -1.32
N PRO A 491 33.57 40.71 -1.11
CA PRO A 491 32.44 41.64 -1.23
C PRO A 491 31.88 41.76 -2.66
N THR A 492 32.71 41.56 -3.69
CA THR A 492 32.33 41.71 -5.11
C THR A 492 31.35 40.63 -5.59
N SER A 493 31.47 39.40 -5.06
CA SER A 493 30.57 38.29 -5.39
C SER A 493 29.16 38.52 -4.83
N LEU A 494 29.06 39.07 -3.62
CA LEU A 494 27.79 39.43 -2.99
C LEU A 494 27.09 40.58 -3.74
N GLN A 495 27.86 41.54 -4.28
CA GLN A 495 27.32 42.61 -5.13
C GLN A 495 26.67 42.08 -6.41
N ASN A 496 27.27 41.08 -7.06
CA ASN A 496 26.71 40.47 -8.27
C ASN A 496 25.40 39.71 -7.98
N LEU A 497 25.31 39.06 -6.82
CA LEU A 497 24.07 38.46 -6.35
C LEU A 497 22.99 39.53 -6.11
N VAL A 498 23.33 40.63 -5.44
CA VAL A 498 22.41 41.74 -5.17
C VAL A 498 21.89 42.36 -6.46
N LYS A 499 22.75 42.56 -7.47
CA LYS A 499 22.32 43.01 -8.81
C LYS A 499 21.35 42.03 -9.47
N SER A 500 21.59 40.72 -9.33
CA SER A 500 20.69 39.67 -9.82
C SER A 500 19.35 39.67 -9.08
N CYS A 501 19.36 39.92 -7.76
CA CYS A 501 18.16 40.13 -6.95
C CYS A 501 17.36 41.36 -7.38
N ILE A 502 18.00 42.47 -7.74
CA ILE A 502 17.33 43.68 -8.24
C ILE A 502 16.62 43.39 -9.57
N ASN A 503 17.30 42.69 -10.49
CA ASN A 503 16.73 42.33 -11.80
C ASN A 503 15.46 41.46 -11.66
N ILE A 504 15.44 40.48 -10.75
CA ILE A 504 14.28 39.61 -10.49
C ILE A 504 13.22 40.32 -9.63
N GLY A 505 13.67 41.10 -8.65
CA GLY A 505 12.85 41.81 -7.67
C GLY A 505 11.86 42.78 -8.30
N SER A 506 12.16 43.35 -9.47
CA SER A 506 11.20 44.19 -10.23
C SER A 506 9.82 43.52 -10.46
N ARG A 507 9.72 42.19 -10.39
CA ARG A 507 8.46 41.42 -10.52
C ARG A 507 7.78 41.08 -9.18
N TRP A 508 8.47 41.20 -8.05
CA TRP A 508 8.04 40.67 -6.72
C TRP A 508 8.30 41.63 -5.54
N CYS A 509 8.84 42.83 -5.79
CA CYS A 509 9.24 43.84 -4.81
C CYS A 509 8.45 45.17 -4.94
N SER A 510 8.31 45.88 -3.82
CA SER A 510 7.81 47.26 -3.65
C SER A 510 8.90 48.30 -3.31
N LEU A 511 10.15 47.90 -3.05
CA LEU A 511 11.28 48.81 -2.77
C LEU A 511 11.73 49.61 -4.01
N ASN A 512 12.04 50.89 -3.82
CA ASN A 512 12.55 51.79 -4.88
C ASN A 512 14.04 51.51 -5.20
N GLU A 513 14.52 51.89 -6.40
CA GLU A 513 15.93 51.74 -6.81
C GLU A 513 16.93 52.38 -5.83
N GLU A 514 16.55 53.47 -5.16
CA GLU A 514 17.38 54.15 -4.15
C GLU A 514 17.64 53.29 -2.90
N GLN A 515 16.66 52.49 -2.45
CA GLN A 515 16.79 51.65 -1.27
C GLN A 515 17.66 50.42 -1.54
N TRP A 516 17.58 49.87 -2.74
CA TRP A 516 18.50 48.84 -3.22
C TRP A 516 19.92 49.38 -3.38
N SER A 517 20.07 50.61 -3.88
CA SER A 517 21.36 51.29 -3.99
C SER A 517 22.01 51.54 -2.62
N ALA A 518 21.23 52.00 -1.63
CA ALA A 518 21.69 52.15 -0.26
C ALA A 518 22.11 50.81 0.39
N MET A 519 21.47 49.70 0.00
CA MET A 519 21.89 48.37 0.44
C MET A 519 23.22 47.95 -0.20
N VAL A 520 23.44 48.23 -1.49
CA VAL A 520 24.73 48.01 -2.15
C VAL A 520 25.83 48.82 -1.45
N GLU A 521 25.58 50.10 -1.14
CA GLU A 521 26.50 50.95 -0.36
C GLU A 521 26.75 50.40 1.06
N SER A 522 25.71 49.90 1.73
CA SER A 522 25.85 49.26 3.04
C SER A 522 26.71 48.01 2.96
N LEU A 523 26.59 47.21 1.91
CA LEU A 523 27.42 46.01 1.68
C LEU A 523 28.87 46.36 1.34
N GLU A 524 29.13 47.55 0.78
CA GLU A 524 30.49 48.09 0.51
C GLU A 524 31.23 48.52 1.77
N SER A 525 30.51 48.83 2.86
CA SER A 525 31.16 49.22 4.11
C SER A 525 31.91 48.03 4.76
N PRO A 526 33.14 48.22 5.24
CA PRO A 526 33.90 47.15 5.88
C PRO A 526 33.20 46.69 7.16
N LEU A 527 33.13 45.36 7.36
CA LEU A 527 32.62 44.80 8.61
C LEU A 527 33.45 45.32 9.80
N LYS A 528 32.80 45.58 10.93
CA LYS A 528 33.48 45.94 12.19
C LYS A 528 34.56 44.89 12.50
N LEU A 529 35.74 45.32 12.97
CA LEU A 529 36.88 44.43 13.30
C LEU A 529 36.46 43.24 14.18
N LYS A 530 35.56 43.48 15.14
CA LYS A 530 34.95 42.47 16.01
C LYS A 530 34.31 41.31 15.22
N CYS A 531 33.63 41.60 14.13
CA CYS A 531 32.97 40.60 13.27
C CYS A 531 33.99 39.82 12.44
N LEU A 532 34.97 40.50 11.84
CA LEU A 532 36.04 39.86 11.06
C LEU A 532 36.84 38.87 11.91
N CYS A 533 37.28 39.28 13.10
CA CYS A 533 37.99 38.40 14.03
C CYS A 533 37.16 37.15 14.37
N ARG A 534 35.84 37.32 14.55
CA ARG A 534 34.94 36.22 14.88
C ARG A 534 34.81 35.21 13.74
N VAL A 535 34.67 35.67 12.50
CA VAL A 535 34.54 34.80 11.31
C VAL A 535 35.80 33.96 11.13
N VAL A 536 36.97 34.60 11.22
CA VAL A 536 38.27 33.92 11.10
C VAL A 536 38.44 32.86 12.20
N LEU A 537 38.15 33.22 13.46
CA LEU A 537 38.24 32.30 14.58
C LEU A 537 37.29 31.11 14.44
N ARG A 538 36.05 31.35 14.00
CA ARG A 538 35.07 30.27 13.78
C ARG A 538 35.49 29.35 12.64
N LYS A 539 36.01 29.89 11.53
CA LYS A 539 36.55 29.08 10.43
C LYS A 539 37.72 28.21 10.91
N TRP A 540 38.59 28.77 11.75
CA TRP A 540 39.68 28.03 12.36
C TRP A 540 39.20 26.91 13.30
N MET A 541 38.25 27.20 14.19
CA MET A 541 37.67 26.18 15.09
C MET A 541 36.92 25.09 14.33
N HIS A 542 36.18 25.46 13.29
CA HIS A 542 35.51 24.51 12.40
C HIS A 542 36.52 23.56 11.73
N ASN A 543 37.64 24.07 11.23
CA ASN A 543 38.68 23.25 10.61
C ASN A 543 39.32 22.24 11.57
N ILE A 544 39.32 22.51 12.87
CA ILE A 544 39.95 21.65 13.89
C ILE A 544 38.93 20.68 14.51
N HIS A 545 37.74 21.17 14.82
CA HIS A 545 36.75 20.48 15.64
C HIS A 545 35.48 20.05 14.87
N GLY A 546 35.39 20.37 13.58
CA GLY A 546 34.31 19.96 12.67
C GLY A 546 33.04 20.81 12.75
N HIS A 547 31.95 20.30 12.18
CA HIS A 547 30.67 21.01 12.00
C HIS A 547 29.94 21.37 13.30
N TYR A 548 30.22 20.66 14.40
CA TYR A 548 29.49 20.79 15.69
C TYR A 548 30.37 21.31 16.83
N PHE A 549 31.46 22.01 16.50
CA PHE A 549 32.39 22.53 17.51
C PHE A 549 31.73 23.42 18.56
N GLU A 550 30.65 24.12 18.22
CA GLU A 550 29.90 24.99 19.15
C GLU A 550 29.38 24.24 20.37
N GLU A 551 29.00 22.97 20.22
CA GLU A 551 28.49 22.13 21.30
C GLU A 551 29.60 21.72 22.28
N LEU A 552 30.85 21.74 21.84
CA LEU A 552 32.01 21.43 22.67
C LEU A 552 32.40 22.62 23.57
N ILE A 553 32.10 23.85 23.14
CA ILE A 553 32.54 25.09 23.81
C ILE A 553 32.06 25.17 25.28
N PRO A 554 30.79 24.88 25.63
CA PRO A 554 30.33 24.94 27.01
C PRO A 554 31.07 23.99 27.96
N GLY A 555 31.66 22.91 27.46
CA GLY A 555 32.44 21.94 28.23
C GLY A 555 33.93 22.29 28.36
N THR A 556 34.39 23.42 27.81
CA THR A 556 35.81 23.84 27.84
C THR A 556 36.11 24.82 28.97
N ASN A 557 37.37 24.87 29.41
CA ASN A 557 37.88 25.85 30.38
C ASN A 557 38.06 27.28 29.80
N ILE A 558 37.41 27.60 28.67
CA ILE A 558 37.50 28.92 28.04
C ILE A 558 36.69 29.95 28.86
N PRO A 559 37.20 31.18 29.08
CA PRO A 559 36.46 32.23 29.77
C PRO A 559 35.07 32.48 29.17
N PRO A 560 34.00 32.69 29.99
CA PRO A 560 32.62 32.88 29.51
C PRO A 560 32.45 34.01 28.48
N ALA A 561 33.27 35.06 28.56
CA ALA A 561 33.27 36.17 27.60
C ALA A 561 33.77 35.77 26.21
N ILE A 562 34.70 34.82 26.13
CA ILE A 562 35.21 34.28 24.86
C ILE A 562 34.22 33.22 24.34
N GLN A 563 33.63 32.41 25.22
CA GLN A 563 32.57 31.47 24.85
C GLN A 563 31.38 32.21 24.22
N SER A 564 30.88 33.28 24.85
CA SER A 564 29.78 34.09 24.31
C SER A 564 30.15 34.80 23.00
N PHE A 565 31.41 35.22 22.86
CA PHE A 565 31.92 35.81 21.63
C PHE A 565 31.93 34.82 20.45
N ILE A 566 32.20 33.54 20.69
CA ILE A 566 32.29 32.49 19.67
C ILE A 566 30.90 31.90 19.34
N LEU A 567 30.06 31.66 20.36
CA LEU A 567 28.72 31.03 20.23
C LEU A 567 27.67 31.86 19.48
N TYR A 568 27.98 33.12 19.14
CA TYR A 568 27.19 33.96 18.24
C TYR A 568 25.67 33.93 18.52
N ARG A 569 25.26 34.27 19.75
CA ARG A 569 23.83 34.27 20.16
C ARG A 569 22.97 35.35 19.47
N ASP A 570 23.60 36.38 18.91
CA ASP A 570 22.93 37.59 18.38
C ASP A 570 22.35 37.44 16.96
N LEU A 571 22.66 36.37 16.21
CA LEU A 571 22.10 36.09 14.86
C LEU A 571 20.82 35.22 14.90
N GLY A 572 20.21 35.08 16.08
CA GLY A 572 19.08 34.16 16.33
C GLY A 572 19.47 32.97 17.21
N SER A 573 18.49 32.44 17.95
CA SER A 573 18.70 31.28 18.81
C SER A 573 19.06 30.05 17.97
N ILE A 574 19.99 29.24 18.47
CA ILE A 574 19.91 27.80 18.22
C ILE A 574 18.57 27.45 18.86
N ASP A 575 17.60 26.93 18.12
CA ASP A 575 16.30 26.54 18.66
C ASP A 575 16.49 25.90 20.04
N SER A 576 16.23 26.67 21.08
CA SER A 576 16.22 26.22 22.47
C SER A 576 14.91 25.49 22.78
N ALA A 577 14.14 25.17 21.74
CA ALA A 577 12.81 24.58 21.80
C ALA A 577 12.79 23.07 21.52
N VAL A 578 13.96 22.42 21.45
CA VAL A 578 14.06 20.95 21.43
C VAL A 578 15.28 20.52 22.27
N PHE A 579 15.22 20.81 23.57
CA PHE A 579 16.02 20.14 24.60
C PHE A 579 15.14 19.18 25.39
#